data_AF-A0A946QVS1-F1
#
_entry.id   AF-A0A946QVS1-F1
#
_cell.length_a   1.000
_cell.length_b   1.000
_cell.length_c   1.000
_cell.angle_alpha   90.00
_cell.angle_beta   90.00
_cell.angle_gamma   90.00
#
_symmetry.space_group_name_H-M   'P 1'
#
loop_
_entity.id
_entity.type
_entity.pdbx_description
1 polymer ?
#
loop_
_entity_poly.entity_id
_entity_poly.type
_entity_poly.pdbx_seq_one_letter_code
_entity_poly.pdbx_strand_id
1 'polypeptide(L)'
;MKTRKLGFILALASLTLIFVSCKDELKNIESDIAISDIEKSAESETAPGDSCTFTGTLTEAEIEGLIEMREEEKLARDVYLKFYEIYGSFVFKNIAKSENAHTSAVLYLINGYGLEDLALPGEGEFNNPFFAELYTQLVTQGEESLVEALKVAAFIEEYDIADLLKFLEETINEDVERVYSHLLRGSENHIRAFSNALDRLGESYTPTIISADLYEAILNNSDNSFENNGDTDSPDGCYAFTGDLTDEEKAGLLEMREEEKLAQDIYLFFYDLYGHPVFNNISKSEAAHTKAVLWLINGYGLEDPLQDGIGNFTNPLFTELYGQLTEKGSESLIEALKVGAFVEEFDINDLLHHLEQTQSDNILRVYGNILRGSEFHLKAFTNVLKVYDITYSPTIISEELYQIILSK
;
A
#
# COMPACT_ATOMS: atom_id res chain seq x y z
N MET A 1 37.61 35.15 11.80
CA MET A 1 36.61 34.13 12.15
C MET A 1 36.61 33.11 11.00
N LYS A 2 37.41 32.03 11.04
CA LYS A 2 37.08 30.69 11.59
C LYS A 2 35.66 30.24 11.16
N THR A 3 35.52 29.54 10.01
CA THR A 3 35.57 28.06 9.80
C THR A 3 34.32 27.36 10.39
N ARG A 4 33.59 26.46 9.72
CA ARG A 4 34.00 25.35 8.84
C ARG A 4 32.88 24.95 7.86
N LYS A 5 33.24 24.71 6.59
CA LYS A 5 32.58 23.72 5.73
C LYS A 5 33.15 22.35 6.13
N LEU A 6 32.31 21.35 6.36
CA LEU A 6 32.74 19.97 6.59
C LEU A 6 32.38 19.17 5.34
N GLY A 7 33.36 18.92 4.49
CA GLY A 7 33.27 17.91 3.44
C GLY A 7 33.58 16.55 4.04
N PHE A 8 32.78 15.55 3.71
CA PHE A 8 33.09 14.16 4.02
C PHE A 8 34.04 13.60 2.95
N ILE A 9 35.14 13.03 3.43
CA ILE A 9 36.22 12.44 2.64
C ILE A 9 35.93 10.94 2.52
N LEU A 10 35.84 10.46 1.28
CA LEU A 10 35.84 9.04 0.92
C LEU A 10 37.15 8.39 1.41
N ALA A 11 37.05 7.36 2.26
CA ALA A 11 38.18 6.52 2.64
C ALA A 11 38.04 5.14 1.96
N LEU A 12 38.72 4.98 0.82
CA LEU A 12 38.93 3.68 0.17
C LEU A 12 39.88 2.85 1.05
N ALA A 13 39.39 1.79 1.68
CA ALA A 13 40.20 0.78 2.34
C ALA A 13 40.29 -0.46 1.45
N SER A 14 41.44 -0.61 0.77
CA SER A 14 41.81 -1.81 0.03
C SER A 14 42.07 -2.98 1.00
N LEU A 15 41.31 -4.07 0.87
CA LEU A 15 41.63 -5.34 1.52
C LEU A 15 41.71 -6.46 0.47
N THR A 16 42.94 -6.80 0.08
CA THR A 16 43.27 -7.99 -0.69
C THR A 16 43.18 -9.24 0.18
N LEU A 17 42.36 -10.23 -0.22
CA LEU A 17 42.42 -11.61 0.30
C LEU A 17 42.13 -12.64 -0.81
N ILE A 18 43.24 -13.21 -1.30
CA ILE A 18 43.54 -14.59 -1.73
C ILE A 18 42.36 -15.47 -2.21
N PHE A 19 42.39 -15.79 -3.51
CA PHE A 19 41.64 -16.87 -4.14
C PHE A 19 42.09 -18.25 -3.64
N VAL A 20 41.17 -19.07 -3.15
CA VAL A 20 41.30 -20.53 -3.14
C VAL A 20 40.21 -21.11 -4.03
N SER A 21 40.69 -21.74 -5.11
CA SER A 21 39.94 -22.51 -6.08
C SER A 21 39.30 -23.75 -5.46
N CYS A 22 37.99 -23.88 -5.57
CA CYS A 22 37.36 -25.17 -5.83
C CYS A 22 36.25 -24.98 -6.87
N LYS A 23 36.50 -25.58 -8.03
CA LYS A 23 35.58 -25.68 -9.15
C LYS A 23 34.94 -27.07 -9.03
N ASP A 24 33.64 -27.12 -8.80
CA ASP A 24 32.67 -27.88 -9.61
C ASP A 24 31.31 -27.98 -8.90
N GLU A 25 30.27 -27.94 -9.74
CA GLU A 25 28.86 -28.27 -9.48
C GLU A 25 28.00 -27.27 -8.69
N LEU A 26 27.37 -26.34 -9.42
CA LEU A 26 25.99 -25.89 -9.18
C LEU A 26 25.41 -25.35 -10.49
N LYS A 27 25.00 -26.28 -11.35
CA LYS A 27 23.93 -26.03 -12.34
C LYS A 27 22.63 -26.44 -11.68
N ASN A 28 21.60 -25.63 -11.86
CA ASN A 28 20.21 -25.79 -11.41
C ASN A 28 19.94 -25.49 -9.93
N ILE A 29 19.98 -24.20 -9.57
CA ILE A 29 19.02 -23.61 -8.64
C ILE A 29 18.58 -22.27 -9.26
N GLU A 30 17.82 -22.37 -10.34
CA GLU A 30 16.84 -21.35 -10.71
C GLU A 30 15.48 -21.91 -10.35
N SER A 31 14.58 -21.00 -9.95
CA SER A 31 13.18 -21.17 -9.50
C SER A 31 12.95 -21.70 -8.09
N ASP A 32 12.33 -20.84 -7.27
CA ASP A 32 11.41 -21.15 -6.14
C ASP A 32 11.82 -20.76 -4.72
N ILE A 33 12.79 -19.87 -4.54
CA ILE A 33 13.02 -19.23 -3.23
C ILE A 33 13.13 -17.72 -3.45
N ALA A 34 12.19 -16.96 -2.86
CA ALA A 34 12.00 -15.50 -2.91
C ALA A 34 11.05 -14.93 -3.99
N ILE A 35 9.83 -15.48 -4.13
CA ILE A 35 8.72 -14.79 -4.84
C ILE A 35 7.50 -14.54 -3.93
N SER A 36 7.36 -15.19 -2.78
CA SER A 36 6.18 -15.01 -1.91
C SER A 36 6.15 -13.72 -1.07
N ASP A 37 7.26 -12.99 -0.99
CA ASP A 37 7.39 -11.80 -0.13
C ASP A 37 7.37 -10.48 -0.89
N ILE A 38 6.99 -10.51 -2.18
CA ILE A 38 7.10 -9.34 -3.06
C ILE A 38 5.74 -8.77 -3.54
N GLU A 39 4.61 -9.38 -3.16
CA GLU A 39 3.27 -8.80 -3.41
C GLU A 39 2.68 -8.06 -2.20
N LYS A 40 3.53 -7.55 -1.29
CA LYS A 40 3.10 -7.06 0.03
C LYS A 40 3.31 -5.55 0.19
N SER A 41 2.70 -4.75 -0.69
CA SER A 41 2.75 -3.27 -0.58
C SER A 41 1.57 -2.58 -1.29
N ALA A 42 0.34 -2.81 -0.80
CA ALA A 42 -0.83 -1.93 -0.93
C ALA A 42 -1.87 -2.45 0.09
N GLU A 43 -2.54 -1.75 0.98
CA GLU A 43 -2.68 -0.33 1.28
C GLU A 43 -2.96 -0.16 2.79
N SER A 44 -3.02 1.10 3.19
CA SER A 44 -2.94 1.72 4.50
C SER A 44 -3.94 1.29 5.59
N GLU A 45 -3.43 1.11 6.82
CA GLU A 45 -4.19 1.16 8.08
C GLU A 45 -4.24 2.59 8.64
N THR A 46 -5.39 2.94 9.24
CA THR A 46 -5.75 4.08 10.13
C THR A 46 -5.75 5.51 9.58
N ALA A 47 -6.93 6.14 9.70
CA ALA A 47 -7.25 7.55 9.42
C ALA A 47 -6.73 8.50 10.50
N PRO A 48 -6.70 9.81 10.19
CA PRO A 48 -7.17 10.71 11.25
C PRO A 48 -8.06 11.89 10.77
N GLY A 49 -8.62 12.60 11.75
CA GLY A 49 -9.79 13.46 11.63
C GLY A 49 -9.58 14.93 11.30
N ASP A 50 -10.74 15.58 11.24
CA ASP A 50 -11.08 17.00 11.11
C ASP A 50 -10.81 17.73 9.77
N SER A 51 -11.89 17.70 8.97
CA SER A 51 -12.53 18.80 8.24
C SER A 51 -12.24 19.01 6.74
N CYS A 52 -12.43 18.00 5.91
CA CYS A 52 -12.93 18.32 4.56
C CYS A 52 -14.43 18.64 4.66
N THR A 53 -14.79 19.92 4.56
CA THR A 53 -16.21 20.27 4.37
C THR A 53 -16.52 20.05 2.90
N PHE A 54 -17.21 18.95 2.59
CA PHE A 54 -17.66 18.72 1.22
C PHE A 54 -18.68 19.80 0.85
N THR A 55 -18.49 20.43 -0.31
CA THR A 55 -19.40 21.45 -0.82
C THR A 55 -20.48 20.78 -1.65
N GLY A 56 -21.48 20.22 -0.98
CA GLY A 56 -22.62 19.55 -1.61
C GLY A 56 -23.68 19.20 -0.58
N THR A 57 -24.93 19.09 -0.99
CA THR A 57 -25.98 18.51 -0.15
C THR A 57 -26.19 17.07 -0.58
N LEU A 58 -26.05 16.13 0.35
CA LEU A 58 -26.45 14.76 0.12
C LEU A 58 -27.98 14.67 -0.01
N THR A 59 -28.42 13.81 -0.90
CA THR A 59 -29.80 13.32 -0.92
C THR A 59 -30.05 12.40 0.27
N GLU A 60 -31.32 12.16 0.61
CA GLU A 60 -31.67 11.20 1.66
C GLU A 60 -31.14 9.80 1.34
N ALA A 61 -31.22 9.38 0.07
CA ALA A 61 -30.70 8.09 -0.39
C ALA A 61 -29.18 7.96 -0.20
N GLU A 62 -28.43 9.02 -0.46
CA GLU A 62 -26.97 9.02 -0.21
C GLU A 62 -26.64 9.00 1.29
N ILE A 63 -27.43 9.68 2.13
CA ILE A 63 -27.25 9.62 3.59
C ILE A 63 -27.52 8.19 4.10
N GLU A 64 -28.64 7.60 3.67
CA GLU A 64 -29.01 6.22 4.02
C GLU A 64 -27.93 5.23 3.57
N GLY A 65 -27.48 5.33 2.31
CA GLY A 65 -26.42 4.48 1.77
C GLY A 65 -25.08 4.63 2.49
N LEU A 66 -24.68 5.85 2.91
CA LEU A 66 -23.45 6.04 3.68
C LEU A 66 -23.52 5.38 5.06
N ILE A 67 -24.66 5.48 5.73
CA ILE A 67 -24.87 4.84 7.04
C ILE A 67 -24.90 3.31 6.89
N GLU A 68 -25.53 2.80 5.83
CA GLU A 68 -25.59 1.37 5.53
C GLU A 68 -24.20 0.80 5.22
N MET A 69 -23.50 1.36 4.23
CA MET A 69 -22.15 0.93 3.85
C MET A 69 -21.15 1.02 5.01
N ARG A 70 -21.32 1.99 5.93
CA ARG A 70 -20.44 2.11 7.10
C ARG A 70 -20.48 0.86 7.98
N GLU A 71 -21.67 0.31 8.21
CA GLU A 71 -21.85 -0.90 9.02
C GLU A 71 -21.69 -2.20 8.22
N GLU A 72 -21.91 -2.16 6.91
CA GLU A 72 -21.68 -3.30 6.00
C GLU A 72 -20.19 -3.64 5.86
N GLU A 73 -19.35 -2.65 5.59
CA GLU A 73 -17.89 -2.81 5.55
C GLU A 73 -17.35 -3.25 6.93
N LYS A 74 -17.98 -2.78 8.01
CA LYS A 74 -17.67 -3.23 9.37
C LYS A 74 -18.07 -4.71 9.57
N LEU A 75 -19.21 -5.14 9.03
CA LEU A 75 -19.66 -6.53 9.09
C LEU A 75 -18.62 -7.44 8.41
N ALA A 76 -18.20 -7.09 7.20
CA ALA A 76 -17.17 -7.81 6.46
C ALA A 76 -15.88 -7.93 7.29
N ARG A 77 -15.35 -6.78 7.76
CA ARG A 77 -14.16 -6.72 8.62
C ARG A 77 -14.27 -7.66 9.82
N ASP A 78 -15.35 -7.55 10.59
CA ASP A 78 -15.49 -8.25 11.86
C ASP A 78 -15.66 -9.76 11.65
N VAL A 79 -16.40 -10.19 10.61
CA VAL A 79 -16.51 -11.60 10.23
C VAL A 79 -15.14 -12.16 9.82
N TYR A 80 -14.35 -11.42 9.05
CA TYR A 80 -13.04 -11.88 8.59
C TYR A 80 -12.01 -11.93 9.71
N LEU A 81 -12.02 -10.96 10.63
CA LEU A 81 -11.22 -11.04 11.86
C LEU A 81 -11.58 -12.31 12.66
N LYS A 82 -12.88 -12.61 12.77
CA LYS A 82 -13.35 -13.81 13.47
C LYS A 82 -12.89 -15.11 12.79
N PHE A 83 -13.01 -15.21 11.48
CA PHE A 83 -12.55 -16.39 10.74
C PHE A 83 -11.03 -16.54 10.71
N TYR A 84 -10.29 -15.43 10.70
CA TYR A 84 -8.84 -15.49 10.89
C TYR A 84 -8.47 -16.04 12.27
N GLU A 85 -9.17 -15.63 13.33
CA GLU A 85 -8.98 -16.17 14.68
C GLU A 85 -9.19 -17.70 14.72
N ILE A 86 -10.25 -18.19 14.08
CA ILE A 86 -10.62 -19.62 14.09
C ILE A 86 -9.69 -20.47 13.22
N TYR A 87 -9.40 -20.03 12.00
CA TYR A 87 -8.75 -20.87 10.98
C TYR A 87 -7.30 -20.49 10.68
N GLY A 88 -6.84 -19.30 11.07
CA GLY A 88 -5.48 -18.81 10.79
C GLY A 88 -5.17 -18.58 9.31
N SER A 89 -6.20 -18.54 8.44
CA SER A 89 -6.00 -18.36 6.99
C SER A 89 -5.71 -16.91 6.64
N PHE A 90 -4.57 -16.65 6.00
CA PHE A 90 -4.12 -15.30 5.66
C PHE A 90 -5.05 -14.53 4.72
N VAL A 91 -5.90 -15.21 3.94
CA VAL A 91 -6.89 -14.53 3.09
C VAL A 91 -7.85 -13.68 3.93
N PHE A 92 -8.35 -14.22 5.05
CA PHE A 92 -9.21 -13.47 5.97
C PHE A 92 -8.46 -12.31 6.63
N LYS A 93 -7.22 -12.51 7.08
CA LYS A 93 -6.42 -11.43 7.69
C LYS A 93 -6.19 -10.27 6.72
N ASN A 94 -5.80 -10.59 5.49
CA ASN A 94 -5.44 -9.58 4.51
C ASN A 94 -6.67 -8.79 4.05
N ILE A 95 -7.81 -9.47 3.87
CA ILE A 95 -9.05 -8.83 3.44
C ILE A 95 -9.68 -8.04 4.59
N ALA A 96 -9.69 -8.56 5.84
CA ALA A 96 -10.11 -7.77 7.01
C ALA A 96 -9.37 -6.44 7.15
N LYS A 97 -8.08 -6.40 6.74
CA LYS A 97 -7.32 -5.14 6.70
C LYS A 97 -7.84 -4.19 5.61
N SER A 98 -8.22 -4.70 4.45
CA SER A 98 -8.88 -3.94 3.37
C SER A 98 -10.22 -3.37 3.84
N GLU A 99 -11.06 -4.19 4.48
CA GLU A 99 -12.36 -3.74 5.00
C GLU A 99 -12.22 -2.65 6.06
N ASN A 100 -11.14 -2.71 6.85
CA ASN A 100 -10.85 -1.62 7.78
C ASN A 100 -10.52 -0.30 7.04
N ALA A 101 -9.92 -0.36 5.85
CA ALA A 101 -9.71 0.82 5.02
C ALA A 101 -11.01 1.30 4.37
N HIS A 102 -11.86 0.39 3.89
CA HIS A 102 -13.18 0.72 3.32
C HIS A 102 -14.09 1.41 4.33
N THR A 103 -14.29 0.80 5.52
CA THR A 103 -15.11 1.40 6.58
C THR A 103 -14.56 2.78 7.00
N SER A 104 -13.23 2.98 6.96
CA SER A 104 -12.61 4.30 7.21
C SER A 104 -12.89 5.32 6.10
N ALA A 105 -12.95 4.88 4.84
CA ALA A 105 -13.28 5.74 3.70
C ALA A 105 -14.75 6.20 3.77
N VAL A 106 -15.68 5.32 4.16
CA VAL A 106 -17.08 5.70 4.38
C VAL A 106 -17.21 6.65 5.57
N LEU A 107 -16.48 6.40 6.67
CA LEU A 107 -16.44 7.30 7.82
C LEU A 107 -15.93 8.71 7.44
N TYR A 108 -14.97 8.78 6.51
CA TYR A 108 -14.47 10.05 6.00
C TYR A 108 -15.57 10.85 5.28
N LEU A 109 -16.42 10.20 4.48
CA LEU A 109 -17.59 10.84 3.88
C LEU A 109 -18.62 11.28 4.94
N ILE A 110 -18.95 10.41 5.89
CA ILE A 110 -19.88 10.72 7.00
C ILE A 110 -19.42 11.99 7.73
N ASN A 111 -18.17 12.03 8.15
CA ASN A 111 -17.61 13.18 8.88
C ASN A 111 -17.57 14.45 8.02
N GLY A 112 -17.14 14.33 6.76
CA GLY A 112 -16.97 15.51 5.90
C GLY A 112 -18.29 16.16 5.45
N TYR A 113 -19.38 15.39 5.39
CA TYR A 113 -20.74 15.90 5.18
C TYR A 113 -21.43 16.33 6.49
N GLY A 114 -20.75 16.21 7.63
CA GLY A 114 -21.28 16.58 8.94
C GLY A 114 -22.38 15.66 9.46
N LEU A 115 -22.39 14.40 9.02
CA LEU A 115 -23.28 13.35 9.50
C LEU A 115 -22.74 12.75 10.82
N GLU A 116 -23.62 12.14 11.61
CA GLU A 116 -23.25 11.41 12.82
C GLU A 116 -22.81 9.98 12.46
N ASP A 117 -21.62 9.53 12.90
CA ASP A 117 -21.24 8.10 12.80
C ASP A 117 -22.04 7.29 13.82
N LEU A 118 -22.91 6.42 13.32
CA LEU A 118 -23.77 5.57 14.14
C LEU A 118 -23.15 4.19 14.43
N ALA A 119 -22.00 3.86 13.82
CA ALA A 119 -21.38 2.56 14.02
C ALA A 119 -20.85 2.40 15.46
N LEU A 120 -21.15 1.25 16.07
CA LEU A 120 -20.65 0.93 17.40
C LEU A 120 -19.17 0.51 17.35
N PRO A 121 -18.35 0.81 18.38
CA PRO A 121 -16.91 0.55 18.33
C PRO A 121 -16.52 -0.92 18.54
N GLY A 122 -17.40 -1.75 19.11
CA GLY A 122 -17.10 -3.16 19.41
C GLY A 122 -17.13 -4.07 18.18
N GLU A 123 -16.22 -5.03 18.12
CA GLU A 123 -16.27 -6.11 17.13
C GLU A 123 -17.55 -6.93 17.30
N GLY A 124 -18.29 -7.14 16.21
CA GLY A 124 -19.58 -7.84 16.24
C GLY A 124 -20.74 -7.02 16.84
N GLU A 125 -20.51 -5.77 17.24
CA GLU A 125 -21.55 -4.85 17.70
C GLU A 125 -22.00 -3.93 16.55
N PHE A 126 -23.31 -3.87 16.30
CA PHE A 126 -23.90 -3.04 15.24
C PHE A 126 -25.08 -2.26 15.80
N ASN A 127 -25.22 -1.02 15.35
CA ASN A 127 -26.37 -0.18 15.64
C ASN A 127 -27.59 -0.63 14.82
N ASN A 128 -27.39 -1.00 13.56
CA ASN A 128 -28.44 -1.61 12.73
C ASN A 128 -28.68 -3.07 13.20
N PRO A 129 -29.89 -3.42 13.67
CA PRO A 129 -30.19 -4.76 14.13
C PRO A 129 -30.08 -5.82 13.02
N PHE A 130 -30.24 -5.44 11.74
CA PHE A 130 -30.04 -6.34 10.61
C PHE A 130 -28.60 -6.85 10.56
N PHE A 131 -27.61 -5.96 10.63
CA PHE A 131 -26.20 -6.35 10.61
C PHE A 131 -25.76 -7.13 11.86
N ALA A 132 -26.34 -6.83 13.02
CA ALA A 132 -26.11 -7.63 14.24
C ALA A 132 -26.62 -9.08 14.09
N GLU A 133 -27.81 -9.25 13.51
CA GLU A 133 -28.37 -10.58 13.24
C GLU A 133 -27.56 -11.30 12.16
N LEU A 134 -27.24 -10.60 11.06
CA LEU A 134 -26.47 -11.15 9.95
C LEU A 134 -25.07 -11.61 10.39
N TYR A 135 -24.34 -10.79 11.17
CA TYR A 135 -23.06 -11.17 11.76
C TYR A 135 -23.15 -12.49 12.53
N THR A 136 -24.16 -12.62 13.40
CA THR A 136 -24.34 -13.83 14.21
C THR A 136 -24.59 -15.05 13.33
N GLN A 137 -25.42 -14.92 12.30
CA GLN A 137 -25.74 -16.00 11.37
C GLN A 137 -24.51 -16.43 10.56
N LEU A 138 -23.80 -15.46 9.97
CA LEU A 138 -22.63 -15.69 9.12
C LEU A 138 -21.47 -16.31 9.91
N VAL A 139 -21.18 -15.82 11.12
CA VAL A 139 -20.17 -16.43 11.99
C VAL A 139 -20.55 -17.86 12.36
N THR A 140 -21.81 -18.10 12.72
CA THR A 140 -22.29 -19.45 13.06
C THR A 140 -22.13 -20.42 11.89
N GLN A 141 -22.48 -20.00 10.67
CA GLN A 141 -22.31 -20.82 9.47
C GLN A 141 -20.82 -21.06 9.18
N GLY A 142 -19.99 -20.02 9.24
CA GLY A 142 -18.58 -20.13 8.93
C GLY A 142 -17.79 -20.95 9.95
N GLU A 143 -18.23 -21.02 11.21
CA GLU A 143 -17.63 -21.88 12.25
C GLU A 143 -17.71 -23.38 11.92
N GLU A 144 -18.60 -23.80 11.02
CA GLU A 144 -18.74 -25.21 10.63
C GLU A 144 -17.46 -25.78 10.00
N SER A 145 -16.80 -25.01 9.13
CA SER A 145 -15.55 -25.41 8.48
C SER A 145 -14.89 -24.24 7.74
N LEU A 146 -13.59 -24.38 7.43
CA LEU A 146 -12.89 -23.41 6.59
C LEU A 146 -13.58 -23.20 5.22
N VAL A 147 -14.17 -24.25 4.64
CA VAL A 147 -14.90 -24.14 3.37
C VAL A 147 -16.15 -23.28 3.53
N GLU A 148 -16.93 -23.48 4.60
CA GLU A 148 -18.11 -22.67 4.85
C GLU A 148 -17.74 -21.22 5.22
N ALA A 149 -16.66 -21.00 5.96
CA ALA A 149 -16.13 -19.66 6.22
C ALA A 149 -15.75 -18.92 4.93
N LEU A 150 -15.10 -19.59 3.97
CA LEU A 150 -14.75 -19.01 2.68
C LEU A 150 -15.98 -18.72 1.81
N LYS A 151 -17.02 -19.57 1.87
CA LYS A 151 -18.29 -19.31 1.19
C LYS A 151 -19.07 -18.15 1.81
N VAL A 152 -19.08 -18.07 3.14
CA VAL A 152 -19.65 -16.92 3.87
C VAL A 152 -18.95 -15.64 3.46
N ALA A 153 -17.61 -15.66 3.34
CA ALA A 153 -16.89 -14.48 2.92
C ALA A 153 -17.17 -14.10 1.46
N ALA A 154 -17.20 -15.07 0.53
CA ALA A 154 -17.64 -14.81 -0.84
C ALA A 154 -19.08 -14.26 -0.92
N PHE A 155 -19.97 -14.70 -0.03
CA PHE A 155 -21.33 -14.16 0.09
C PHE A 155 -21.38 -12.73 0.61
N ILE A 156 -20.52 -12.36 1.56
CA ILE A 156 -20.42 -10.98 2.03
C ILE A 156 -19.96 -10.07 0.87
N GLU A 157 -18.93 -10.46 0.14
CA GLU A 157 -18.48 -9.67 -1.02
C GLU A 157 -19.56 -9.59 -2.12
N GLU A 158 -20.34 -10.65 -2.28
CA GLU A 158 -21.49 -10.65 -3.20
C GLU A 158 -22.55 -9.64 -2.79
N TYR A 159 -22.86 -9.60 -1.49
CA TYR A 159 -23.83 -8.69 -0.89
C TYR A 159 -23.35 -7.23 -1.07
N ASP A 160 -22.08 -6.97 -0.75
CA ASP A 160 -21.42 -5.67 -0.87
C ASP A 160 -21.38 -5.13 -2.31
N ILE A 161 -21.01 -5.98 -3.28
CA ILE A 161 -21.06 -5.63 -4.71
C ILE A 161 -22.48 -5.25 -5.15
N ALA A 162 -23.50 -5.97 -4.69
CA ALA A 162 -24.88 -5.72 -5.08
C ALA A 162 -25.39 -4.36 -4.56
N ASP A 163 -25.10 -4.06 -3.30
CA ASP A 163 -25.51 -2.80 -2.68
C ASP A 163 -24.71 -1.62 -3.21
N LEU A 164 -23.40 -1.75 -3.44
CA LEU A 164 -22.58 -0.72 -4.09
C LEU A 164 -23.04 -0.40 -5.51
N LEU A 165 -23.37 -1.40 -6.33
CA LEU A 165 -23.92 -1.17 -7.68
C LEU A 165 -25.23 -0.39 -7.62
N LYS A 166 -26.11 -0.72 -6.68
CA LYS A 166 -27.36 0.01 -6.46
C LYS A 166 -27.09 1.45 -6.02
N PHE A 167 -26.21 1.67 -5.05
CA PHE A 167 -25.91 3.03 -4.57
C PHE A 167 -25.23 3.89 -5.62
N LEU A 168 -24.40 3.30 -6.48
CA LEU A 168 -23.79 3.98 -7.64
C LEU A 168 -24.82 4.39 -8.69
N GLU A 169 -25.92 3.65 -8.86
CA GLU A 169 -27.02 4.06 -9.75
C GLU A 169 -27.85 5.22 -9.18
N GLU A 170 -27.86 5.39 -7.85
CA GLU A 170 -28.68 6.36 -7.14
C GLU A 170 -27.94 7.68 -6.83
N THR A 171 -26.61 7.65 -6.68
CA THR A 171 -25.81 8.83 -6.35
C THR A 171 -25.60 9.75 -7.55
N ILE A 172 -25.59 11.06 -7.28
CA ILE A 172 -25.12 12.09 -8.22
C ILE A 172 -23.96 12.90 -7.63
N ASN A 173 -23.51 12.51 -6.45
CA ASN A 173 -22.46 13.17 -5.71
C ASN A 173 -21.11 12.56 -6.09
N GLU A 174 -20.27 13.35 -6.74
CA GLU A 174 -18.98 12.88 -7.26
C GLU A 174 -18.05 12.33 -6.16
N ASP A 175 -18.15 12.82 -4.92
CA ASP A 175 -17.35 12.30 -3.81
C ASP A 175 -17.83 10.91 -3.37
N VAL A 176 -19.15 10.71 -3.30
CA VAL A 176 -19.77 9.43 -2.95
C VAL A 176 -19.51 8.42 -4.07
N GLU A 177 -19.76 8.79 -5.33
CA GLU A 177 -19.49 7.97 -6.51
C GLU A 177 -18.03 7.49 -6.54
N ARG A 178 -17.08 8.39 -6.26
CA ARG A 178 -15.65 8.06 -6.23
C ARG A 178 -15.31 7.04 -5.15
N VAL A 179 -15.85 7.18 -3.94
CA VAL A 179 -15.58 6.22 -2.85
C VAL A 179 -16.25 4.88 -3.15
N TYR A 180 -17.53 4.85 -3.50
CA TYR A 180 -18.23 3.60 -3.81
C TYR A 180 -17.62 2.86 -5.01
N SER A 181 -17.14 3.59 -6.02
CA SER A 181 -16.42 2.97 -7.14
C SER A 181 -15.08 2.36 -6.73
N HIS A 182 -14.43 2.86 -5.68
CA HIS A 182 -13.22 2.24 -5.12
C HIS A 182 -13.55 1.01 -4.29
N LEU A 183 -14.57 1.10 -3.42
CA LEU A 183 -15.06 -0.03 -2.62
C LEU A 183 -15.46 -1.19 -3.54
N LEU A 184 -16.25 -0.92 -4.59
CA LEU A 184 -16.73 -1.94 -5.53
C LEU A 184 -15.57 -2.73 -6.17
N ARG A 185 -14.51 -2.03 -6.58
CA ARG A 185 -13.28 -2.67 -7.10
C ARG A 185 -12.55 -3.49 -6.03
N GLY A 186 -12.57 -3.04 -4.79
CA GLY A 186 -12.09 -3.79 -3.62
C GLY A 186 -12.83 -5.11 -3.47
N SER A 187 -14.16 -5.06 -3.37
CA SER A 187 -15.03 -6.21 -3.18
C SER A 187 -14.96 -7.21 -4.34
N GLU A 188 -14.81 -6.72 -5.58
CA GLU A 188 -14.51 -7.57 -6.74
C GLU A 188 -13.17 -8.31 -6.62
N ASN A 189 -12.14 -7.67 -6.06
CA ASN A 189 -10.86 -8.34 -5.79
C ASN A 189 -10.97 -9.36 -4.66
N HIS A 190 -11.75 -9.06 -3.62
CA HIS A 190 -11.98 -9.95 -2.50
C HIS A 190 -12.76 -11.20 -2.91
N ILE A 191 -13.84 -11.05 -3.68
CA ILE A 191 -14.62 -12.19 -4.17
C ILE A 191 -13.78 -13.09 -5.08
N ARG A 192 -12.88 -12.51 -5.91
CA ARG A 192 -11.86 -13.27 -6.66
C ARG A 192 -10.92 -14.02 -5.71
N ALA A 193 -10.43 -13.38 -4.66
CA ALA A 193 -9.52 -14.00 -3.71
C ALA A 193 -10.16 -15.16 -2.94
N PHE A 194 -11.40 -15.02 -2.47
CA PHE A 194 -12.14 -16.09 -1.80
C PHE A 194 -12.50 -17.23 -2.74
N SER A 195 -12.90 -16.93 -3.98
CA SER A 195 -13.18 -17.94 -5.01
C SER A 195 -11.93 -18.76 -5.33
N ASN A 196 -10.78 -18.10 -5.51
CA ASN A 196 -9.49 -18.77 -5.69
C ASN A 196 -9.08 -19.64 -4.48
N ALA A 197 -9.41 -19.20 -3.25
CA ALA A 197 -9.15 -19.98 -2.05
C ALA A 197 -10.02 -21.25 -1.98
N LEU A 198 -11.29 -21.16 -2.39
CA LEU A 198 -12.20 -22.31 -2.52
C LEU A 198 -11.71 -23.29 -3.59
N ASP A 199 -11.31 -22.79 -4.76
CA ASP A 199 -10.81 -23.63 -5.86
C ASP A 199 -9.59 -24.45 -5.45
N ARG A 200 -8.69 -23.87 -4.65
CA ARG A 200 -7.52 -24.59 -4.09
C ARG A 200 -7.90 -25.74 -3.15
N LEU A 201 -9.09 -25.68 -2.57
CA LEU A 201 -9.67 -26.75 -1.75
C LEU A 201 -10.52 -27.73 -2.58
N GLY A 202 -10.64 -27.51 -3.89
CA GLY A 202 -11.50 -28.31 -4.78
C GLY A 202 -13.00 -28.00 -4.62
N GLU A 203 -13.32 -26.86 -4.02
CA GLU A 203 -14.68 -26.36 -3.81
C GLU A 203 -14.94 -25.18 -4.75
N SER A 204 -16.20 -24.77 -4.87
CA SER A 204 -16.58 -23.61 -5.66
C SER A 204 -17.65 -22.79 -4.94
N TYR A 205 -17.78 -21.53 -5.31
CA TYR A 205 -18.87 -20.66 -4.87
C TYR A 205 -19.92 -20.52 -5.98
N THR A 206 -21.19 -20.38 -5.62
CA THR A 206 -22.27 -20.11 -6.56
C THR A 206 -23.00 -18.86 -6.08
N PRO A 207 -23.03 -17.78 -6.87
CA PRO A 207 -23.66 -16.52 -6.47
C PRO A 207 -25.17 -16.70 -6.25
N THR A 208 -25.71 -15.98 -5.27
CA THR A 208 -27.11 -16.01 -4.84
C THR A 208 -27.83 -14.67 -4.90
N ILE A 209 -27.07 -13.57 -4.96
CA ILE A 209 -27.51 -12.18 -4.99
C ILE A 209 -27.23 -11.57 -6.37
N ILE A 210 -25.96 -11.57 -6.80
CA ILE A 210 -25.58 -11.09 -8.12
C ILE A 210 -25.83 -12.17 -9.18
N SER A 211 -25.96 -11.76 -10.44
CA SER A 211 -26.16 -12.72 -11.52
C SER A 211 -24.92 -13.60 -11.74
N ALA A 212 -25.13 -14.86 -12.13
CA ALA A 212 -24.02 -15.75 -12.50
C ALA A 212 -23.14 -15.16 -13.62
N ASP A 213 -23.74 -14.43 -14.58
CA ASP A 213 -22.99 -13.77 -15.65
C ASP A 213 -22.08 -12.65 -15.12
N LEU A 214 -22.55 -11.86 -14.14
CA LEU A 214 -21.74 -10.81 -13.49
C LEU A 214 -20.62 -11.43 -12.65
N TYR A 215 -20.91 -12.45 -11.86
CA TYR A 215 -19.90 -13.18 -11.08
C TYR A 215 -18.80 -13.76 -11.98
N GLU A 216 -19.17 -14.43 -13.07
CA GLU A 216 -18.22 -14.95 -14.06
C GLU A 216 -17.42 -13.81 -14.73
N ALA A 217 -18.05 -12.67 -15.03
CA ALA A 217 -17.34 -11.52 -15.57
C ALA A 217 -16.29 -11.00 -14.58
N ILE A 218 -16.63 -10.89 -13.29
CA ILE A 218 -15.72 -10.48 -12.21
C ILE A 218 -14.54 -11.46 -12.08
N LEU A 219 -14.79 -12.78 -12.13
CA LEU A 219 -13.73 -13.79 -12.02
C LEU A 219 -12.79 -13.80 -13.24
N ASN A 220 -13.33 -13.58 -14.44
CA ASN A 220 -12.57 -13.60 -15.68
C ASN A 220 -11.89 -12.25 -15.96
N ASN A 221 -12.25 -11.20 -15.24
CA ASN A 221 -11.57 -9.92 -15.35
C ASN A 221 -10.22 -9.99 -14.62
N SER A 222 -9.16 -10.22 -15.40
CA SER A 222 -7.78 -10.24 -14.93
C SER A 222 -7.17 -8.85 -14.77
N ASP A 223 -7.95 -7.78 -14.96
CA ASP A 223 -7.47 -6.41 -14.84
C ASP A 223 -7.18 -6.08 -13.37
N ASN A 224 -5.98 -6.50 -12.94
CA ASN A 224 -5.14 -5.79 -11.98
C ASN A 224 -4.52 -4.52 -12.62
N SER A 225 -4.94 -4.15 -13.84
CA SER A 225 -4.51 -2.91 -14.46
C SER A 225 -5.27 -1.75 -13.83
N PHE A 226 -4.52 -0.97 -13.06
CA PHE A 226 -4.53 0.47 -13.21
C PHE A 226 -4.49 0.84 -14.72
N GLU A 227 -5.61 0.76 -15.43
CA GLU A 227 -5.89 1.71 -16.49
C GLU A 227 -6.27 2.98 -15.74
N ASN A 228 -5.37 3.92 -15.44
CA ASN A 228 -4.73 4.79 -16.43
C ASN A 228 -5.71 5.27 -17.52
N ASN A 229 -6.98 5.48 -17.16
CA ASN A 229 -7.69 6.62 -17.72
C ASN A 229 -7.21 7.84 -16.95
N GLY A 230 -6.55 8.74 -17.68
CA GLY A 230 -6.11 10.03 -17.19
C GLY A 230 -7.30 10.86 -16.74
N ASP A 231 -7.74 10.64 -15.50
CA ASP A 231 -8.57 11.58 -14.78
C ASP A 231 -7.69 12.70 -14.23
N THR A 232 -7.16 13.48 -15.18
CA THR A 232 -6.64 14.82 -14.95
C THR A 232 -7.68 15.86 -15.36
N ASP A 233 -8.97 15.50 -15.39
CA ASP A 233 -10.05 16.40 -15.77
C ASP A 233 -11.31 16.12 -14.93
N SER A 234 -11.36 16.67 -13.71
CA SER A 234 -12.62 17.24 -13.21
C SER A 234 -12.38 18.57 -12.47
N PRO A 235 -13.21 19.61 -12.68
CA PRO A 235 -12.96 20.99 -12.29
C PRO A 235 -13.33 21.34 -10.83
N ASP A 236 -13.78 20.38 -10.01
CA ASP A 236 -14.32 20.66 -8.66
C ASP A 236 -13.59 19.91 -7.52
N GLY A 237 -12.26 19.98 -7.55
CA GLY A 237 -11.43 20.23 -6.36
C GLY A 237 -11.84 19.66 -4.99
N CYS A 238 -11.65 18.35 -4.78
CA CYS A 238 -11.48 17.79 -3.44
C CYS A 238 -10.04 17.34 -3.21
N TYR A 239 -9.15 18.33 -3.15
CA TYR A 239 -7.77 18.22 -2.68
C TYR A 239 -7.48 19.39 -1.74
N ALA A 240 -8.35 19.64 -0.76
CA ALA A 240 -8.11 20.67 0.24
C ALA A 240 -8.12 20.01 1.62
N PHE A 241 -6.98 19.46 2.01
CA PHE A 241 -6.76 19.13 3.42
C PHE A 241 -6.83 20.42 4.23
N THR A 242 -7.50 20.35 5.37
CA THR A 242 -7.52 21.43 6.34
C THR A 242 -6.31 21.33 7.27
N GLY A 243 -5.71 22.48 7.58
CA GLY A 243 -4.51 22.59 8.40
C GLY A 243 -3.36 23.23 7.61
N ASP A 244 -2.80 24.30 8.16
CA ASP A 244 -1.61 24.92 7.58
C ASP A 244 -0.42 24.01 7.84
N LEU A 245 0.23 23.53 6.77
CA LEU A 245 1.53 22.88 6.89
C LEU A 245 2.58 23.89 7.36
N THR A 246 3.44 23.43 8.26
CA THR A 246 4.70 24.10 8.56
C THR A 246 5.60 24.15 7.32
N ASP A 247 6.59 25.05 7.30
CA ASP A 247 7.53 25.13 6.18
C ASP A 247 8.38 23.85 6.09
N GLU A 248 8.66 23.22 7.24
CA GLU A 248 9.32 21.93 7.35
C GLU A 248 8.49 20.79 6.73
N GLU A 249 7.19 20.73 7.00
CA GLU A 249 6.29 19.72 6.40
C GLU A 249 6.18 19.91 4.88
N LYS A 250 6.08 21.16 4.40
CA LYS A 250 6.06 21.43 2.95
C LYS A 250 7.37 20.98 2.31
N ALA A 251 8.51 21.34 2.89
CA ALA A 251 9.81 20.93 2.38
C ALA A 251 9.94 19.40 2.33
N GLY A 252 9.52 18.72 3.40
CA GLY A 252 9.54 17.26 3.45
C GLY A 252 8.67 16.59 2.40
N LEU A 253 7.47 17.12 2.10
CA LEU A 253 6.61 16.57 1.04
C LEU A 253 7.28 16.66 -0.34
N LEU A 254 7.90 17.80 -0.64
CA LEU A 254 8.58 18.01 -1.92
C LEU A 254 9.85 17.15 -2.02
N GLU A 255 10.56 16.98 -0.91
CA GLU A 255 11.75 16.11 -0.82
C GLU A 255 11.39 14.64 -1.02
N MET A 256 10.44 14.11 -0.22
CA MET A 256 9.99 12.72 -0.34
C MET A 256 9.44 12.41 -1.74
N ARG A 257 8.75 13.36 -2.38
CA ARG A 257 8.24 13.17 -3.74
C ARG A 257 9.35 12.88 -4.75
N GLU A 258 10.49 13.57 -4.65
CA GLU A 258 11.64 13.32 -5.52
C GLU A 258 12.51 12.15 -5.04
N GLU A 259 12.50 11.83 -3.75
CA GLU A 259 13.22 10.70 -3.16
C GLU A 259 12.62 9.34 -3.58
N GLU A 260 11.31 9.18 -3.48
CA GLU A 260 10.62 7.97 -3.99
C GLU A 260 10.86 7.79 -5.50
N LYS A 261 10.93 8.92 -6.24
CA LYS A 261 11.28 8.89 -7.66
C LYS A 261 12.74 8.47 -7.86
N LEU A 262 13.66 8.93 -7.02
CA LEU A 262 15.07 8.53 -7.07
C LEU A 262 15.20 7.01 -6.91
N ALA A 263 14.52 6.44 -5.93
CA ALA A 263 14.47 4.99 -5.72
C ALA A 263 13.90 4.28 -6.95
N GLN A 264 12.73 4.72 -7.42
CA GLN A 264 12.08 4.18 -8.63
C GLN A 264 13.03 4.16 -9.84
N ASP A 265 13.65 5.31 -10.15
CA ASP A 265 14.51 5.50 -11.30
C ASP A 265 15.78 4.64 -11.23
N ILE A 266 16.37 4.48 -10.03
CA ILE A 266 17.53 3.61 -9.79
C ILE A 266 17.15 2.14 -10.02
N TYR A 267 15.98 1.71 -9.55
CA TYR A 267 15.55 0.32 -9.69
C TYR A 267 15.13 -0.02 -11.12
N LEU A 268 14.47 0.89 -11.84
CA LEU A 268 14.24 0.74 -13.26
C LEU A 268 15.56 0.61 -14.03
N PHE A 269 16.54 1.47 -13.73
CA PHE A 269 17.86 1.40 -14.34
C PHE A 269 18.58 0.07 -14.08
N PHE A 270 18.59 -0.44 -12.84
CA PHE A 270 19.23 -1.72 -12.54
C PHE A 270 18.46 -2.93 -13.05
N TYR A 271 17.14 -2.85 -13.15
CA TYR A 271 16.36 -3.89 -13.79
C TYR A 271 16.70 -3.98 -15.27
N ASP A 272 16.80 -2.86 -15.99
CA ASP A 272 17.23 -2.85 -17.38
C ASP A 272 18.66 -3.39 -17.56
N LEU A 273 19.56 -3.11 -16.61
CA LEU A 273 20.96 -3.55 -16.68
C LEU A 273 21.14 -5.04 -16.36
N TYR A 274 20.45 -5.56 -15.34
CA TYR A 274 20.71 -6.90 -14.80
C TYR A 274 19.55 -7.89 -14.95
N GLY A 275 18.33 -7.42 -15.21
CA GLY A 275 17.13 -8.25 -15.30
C GLY A 275 16.71 -8.92 -13.98
N HIS A 276 17.28 -8.53 -12.84
CA HIS A 276 17.00 -9.19 -11.57
C HIS A 276 15.60 -8.80 -11.04
N PRO A 277 14.71 -9.77 -10.74
CA PRO A 277 13.30 -9.50 -10.41
C PRO A 277 13.08 -8.55 -9.23
N VAL A 278 13.98 -8.57 -8.23
CA VAL A 278 13.88 -7.69 -7.05
C VAL A 278 13.76 -6.21 -7.44
N PHE A 279 14.51 -5.76 -8.46
CA PHE A 279 14.48 -4.36 -8.89
C PHE A 279 13.16 -4.02 -9.58
N ASN A 280 12.67 -4.86 -10.50
CA ASN A 280 11.40 -4.63 -11.19
C ASN A 280 10.23 -4.56 -10.19
N ASN A 281 10.23 -5.48 -9.23
CA ASN A 281 9.12 -5.55 -8.31
C ASN A 281 9.11 -4.36 -7.34
N ILE A 282 10.27 -3.99 -6.77
CA ILE A 282 10.36 -2.84 -5.87
C ILE A 282 10.10 -1.53 -6.62
N SER A 283 10.55 -1.38 -7.87
CA SER A 283 10.25 -0.18 -8.68
C SER A 283 8.75 0.10 -8.86
N LYS A 284 7.90 -0.95 -8.81
CA LYS A 284 6.44 -0.79 -8.83
C LYS A 284 5.89 -0.29 -7.51
N SER A 285 6.46 -0.73 -6.38
CA SER A 285 6.15 -0.15 -5.07
C SER A 285 6.54 1.33 -5.02
N GLU A 286 7.72 1.70 -5.51
CA GLU A 286 8.15 3.11 -5.55
C GLU A 286 7.26 3.97 -6.45
N ALA A 287 6.76 3.40 -7.56
CA ALA A 287 5.75 4.05 -8.38
C ALA A 287 4.45 4.32 -7.62
N ALA A 288 4.10 3.50 -6.63
CA ALA A 288 2.94 3.71 -5.77
C ALA A 288 3.25 4.73 -4.67
N HIS A 289 4.44 4.67 -4.05
CA HIS A 289 4.87 5.64 -3.05
C HIS A 289 4.93 7.06 -3.61
N THR A 290 5.54 7.25 -4.78
CA THR A 290 5.55 8.55 -5.48
C THR A 290 4.12 9.09 -5.63
N LYS A 291 3.15 8.28 -6.07
CA LYS A 291 1.74 8.68 -6.20
C LYS A 291 1.09 9.01 -4.85
N ALA A 292 1.43 8.29 -3.78
CA ALA A 292 0.94 8.59 -2.44
C ALA A 292 1.42 9.95 -1.94
N VAL A 293 2.68 10.33 -2.23
CA VAL A 293 3.18 11.68 -1.91
C VAL A 293 2.54 12.74 -2.82
N LEU A 294 2.29 12.44 -4.09
CA LEU A 294 1.55 13.34 -4.98
C LEU A 294 0.15 13.65 -4.45
N TRP A 295 -0.54 12.64 -3.91
CA TRP A 295 -1.83 12.83 -3.26
C TRP A 295 -1.74 13.84 -2.10
N LEU A 296 -0.66 13.79 -1.31
CA LEU A 296 -0.40 14.79 -0.27
C LEU A 296 -0.14 16.18 -0.84
N ILE A 297 0.74 16.29 -1.85
CA ILE A 297 1.11 17.55 -2.51
C ILE A 297 -0.14 18.24 -3.08
N ASN A 298 -0.95 17.49 -3.84
CA ASN A 298 -2.19 18.01 -4.42
C ASN A 298 -3.15 18.45 -3.31
N GLY A 299 -3.34 17.60 -2.30
CA GLY A 299 -4.25 17.85 -1.19
C GLY A 299 -3.88 19.06 -0.31
N TYR A 300 -2.61 19.44 -0.25
CA TYR A 300 -2.17 20.67 0.43
C TYR A 300 -1.99 21.86 -0.53
N GLY A 301 -2.33 21.71 -1.81
CA GLY A 301 -2.20 22.75 -2.83
C GLY A 301 -0.75 23.17 -3.10
N LEU A 302 0.20 22.25 -2.98
CA LEU A 302 1.62 22.46 -3.29
C LEU A 302 1.89 22.21 -4.78
N GLU A 303 2.96 22.81 -5.31
CA GLU A 303 3.41 22.56 -6.68
C GLU A 303 4.27 21.29 -6.72
N ASP A 304 3.92 20.31 -7.56
CA ASP A 304 4.67 19.04 -7.70
C ASP A 304 6.06 19.31 -8.31
N PRO A 305 7.16 18.94 -7.63
CA PRO A 305 8.52 19.16 -8.13
C PRO A 305 8.96 18.12 -9.17
N LEU A 306 8.17 17.07 -9.40
CA LEU A 306 8.55 15.95 -10.26
C LEU A 306 8.84 16.40 -11.70
N GLN A 307 9.99 15.95 -12.23
CA GLN A 307 10.39 16.15 -13.62
C GLN A 307 10.23 14.86 -14.42
N ASP A 308 9.74 14.96 -15.65
CA ASP A 308 9.63 13.80 -16.54
C ASP A 308 10.99 13.21 -16.91
N GLY A 309 11.04 11.88 -17.00
CA GLY A 309 12.22 11.12 -17.44
C GLY A 309 13.09 10.59 -16.29
N ILE A 310 13.73 9.44 -16.56
CA ILE A 310 14.61 8.75 -15.63
C ILE A 310 15.84 9.61 -15.33
N GLY A 311 16.16 9.77 -14.04
CA GLY A 311 17.36 10.48 -13.60
C GLY A 311 17.24 12.01 -13.61
N ASN A 312 16.07 12.55 -13.94
CA ASN A 312 15.79 13.98 -13.93
C ASN A 312 15.15 14.39 -12.60
N PHE A 313 15.79 15.34 -11.91
CA PHE A 313 15.34 15.87 -10.62
C PHE A 313 15.46 17.39 -10.60
N THR A 314 14.51 18.04 -9.94
CA THR A 314 14.58 19.46 -9.59
C THR A 314 15.63 19.66 -8.49
N ASN A 315 15.70 18.76 -7.51
CA ASN A 315 16.72 18.78 -6.47
C ASN A 315 18.10 18.35 -7.04
N PRO A 316 19.12 19.24 -7.02
CA PRO A 316 20.45 18.90 -7.53
C PRO A 316 21.14 17.79 -6.73
N LEU A 317 20.78 17.59 -5.46
CA LEU A 317 21.30 16.49 -4.65
C LEU A 317 20.86 15.13 -5.22
N PHE A 318 19.59 14.98 -5.60
CA PHE A 318 19.07 13.73 -6.18
C PHE A 318 19.62 13.47 -7.57
N THR A 319 19.89 14.52 -8.35
CA THR A 319 20.64 14.38 -9.61
C THR A 319 22.05 13.81 -9.38
N GLU A 320 22.76 14.32 -8.37
CA GLU A 320 24.10 13.85 -8.02
C GLU A 320 24.06 12.41 -7.46
N LEU A 321 23.15 12.12 -6.54
CA LEU A 321 22.98 10.79 -5.96
C LEU A 321 22.62 9.74 -7.03
N TYR A 322 21.68 10.05 -7.93
CA TYR A 322 21.34 9.17 -9.04
C TYR A 322 22.58 8.78 -9.86
N GLY A 323 23.39 9.76 -10.25
CA GLY A 323 24.61 9.52 -11.01
C GLY A 323 25.62 8.65 -10.26
N GLN A 324 25.88 8.94 -8.98
CA GLN A 324 26.84 8.19 -8.17
C GLN A 324 26.38 6.75 -7.91
N LEU A 325 25.11 6.56 -7.57
CA LEU A 325 24.55 5.26 -7.22
C LEU A 325 24.41 4.35 -8.43
N THR A 326 23.97 4.88 -9.58
CA THR A 326 23.92 4.11 -10.83
C THR A 326 25.32 3.77 -11.35
N GLU A 327 26.31 4.66 -11.23
CA GLU A 327 27.71 4.36 -11.56
C GLU A 327 28.23 3.20 -10.69
N LYS A 328 28.08 3.30 -9.37
CA LYS A 328 28.52 2.26 -8.43
C LYS A 328 27.82 0.93 -8.67
N GLY A 329 26.50 0.93 -8.81
CA GLY A 329 25.74 -0.29 -9.03
C GLY A 329 25.98 -0.91 -10.41
N SER A 330 26.48 -0.14 -11.39
CA SER A 330 26.88 -0.68 -12.70
C SER A 330 28.15 -1.52 -12.66
N GLU A 331 28.91 -1.51 -11.55
CA GLU A 331 30.12 -2.33 -11.41
C GLU A 331 29.81 -3.84 -11.40
N SER A 332 28.74 -4.23 -10.71
CA SER A 332 28.25 -5.61 -10.67
C SER A 332 26.84 -5.69 -10.08
N LEU A 333 26.14 -6.80 -10.32
CA LEU A 333 24.85 -7.08 -9.68
C LEU A 333 24.93 -6.99 -8.15
N ILE A 334 26.04 -7.43 -7.53
CA ILE A 334 26.21 -7.35 -6.07
C ILE A 334 26.29 -5.91 -5.59
N GLU A 335 26.99 -5.03 -6.31
CA GLU A 335 27.02 -3.61 -5.97
C GLU A 335 25.67 -2.94 -6.21
N ALA A 336 24.93 -3.31 -7.26
CA ALA A 336 23.56 -2.84 -7.47
C ALA A 336 22.61 -3.25 -6.34
N LEU A 337 22.71 -4.48 -5.85
CA LEU A 337 21.89 -4.95 -4.72
C LEU A 337 22.25 -4.23 -3.40
N LYS A 338 23.53 -3.91 -3.19
CA LYS A 338 23.97 -3.08 -2.06
C LYS A 338 23.50 -1.63 -2.20
N VAL A 339 23.50 -1.08 -3.42
CA VAL A 339 22.90 0.24 -3.68
C VAL A 339 21.40 0.19 -3.39
N GLY A 340 20.72 -0.90 -3.76
CA GLY A 340 19.33 -1.15 -3.38
C GLY A 340 19.11 -1.00 -1.88
N ALA A 341 19.81 -1.80 -1.07
CA ALA A 341 19.74 -1.70 0.38
C ALA A 341 20.11 -0.31 0.93
N PHE A 342 21.11 0.36 0.35
CA PHE A 342 21.51 1.71 0.76
C PHE A 342 20.42 2.75 0.53
N VAL A 343 19.73 2.70 -0.62
CA VAL A 343 18.62 3.61 -0.93
C VAL A 343 17.48 3.43 0.07
N GLU A 344 17.15 2.19 0.44
CA GLU A 344 16.12 1.93 1.44
C GLU A 344 16.54 2.41 2.85
N GLU A 345 17.82 2.37 3.19
CA GLU A 345 18.28 2.98 4.45
C GLU A 345 18.16 4.51 4.44
N PHE A 346 18.44 5.12 3.29
CA PHE A 346 18.35 6.56 3.10
C PHE A 346 16.89 7.01 3.30
N ASP A 347 15.97 6.34 2.62
CA ASP A 347 14.52 6.55 2.72
C ASP A 347 13.99 6.34 4.15
N ILE A 348 14.33 5.22 4.80
CA ILE A 348 13.93 4.96 6.19
C ILE A 348 14.42 6.05 7.14
N ASN A 349 15.65 6.53 6.97
CA ASN A 349 16.20 7.58 7.83
C ASN A 349 15.45 8.90 7.68
N ASP A 350 15.16 9.29 6.45
CA ASP A 350 14.55 10.58 6.14
C ASP A 350 13.05 10.56 6.49
N LEU A 351 12.34 9.46 6.22
CA LEU A 351 10.98 9.24 6.72
C LEU A 351 10.87 9.29 8.24
N LEU A 352 11.77 8.62 8.97
CA LEU A 352 11.79 8.69 10.44
C LEU A 352 12.00 10.13 10.91
N HIS A 353 12.89 10.88 10.27
CA HIS A 353 13.09 12.29 10.58
C HIS A 353 11.81 13.11 10.35
N HIS A 354 11.17 12.97 9.18
CA HIS A 354 9.95 13.71 8.86
C HIS A 354 8.78 13.36 9.78
N LEU A 355 8.63 12.08 10.15
CA LEU A 355 7.60 11.62 11.09
C LEU A 355 7.76 12.25 12.49
N GLU A 356 8.98 12.62 12.91
CA GLU A 356 9.20 13.35 14.15
C GLU A 356 8.84 14.85 14.08
N GLN A 357 8.75 15.42 12.87
CA GLN A 357 8.51 16.85 12.65
C GLN A 357 7.04 17.19 12.34
N THR A 358 6.18 16.19 12.16
CA THR A 358 4.79 16.40 11.73
C THR A 358 3.80 15.94 12.79
N GLN A 359 2.74 16.73 12.95
CA GLN A 359 1.52 16.32 13.63
C GLN A 359 0.37 16.21 12.63
N SER A 360 0.64 16.40 11.33
CA SER A 360 -0.35 16.20 10.30
C SER A 360 -0.63 14.72 10.18
N ASP A 361 -1.83 14.42 10.61
CA ASP A 361 -2.49 13.15 10.55
C ASP A 361 -2.46 12.49 9.15
N ASN A 362 -2.60 13.27 8.08
CA ASN A 362 -2.47 12.78 6.71
C ASN A 362 -1.02 12.40 6.37
N ILE A 363 -0.04 13.24 6.78
CA ILE A 363 1.38 12.98 6.52
C ILE A 363 1.85 11.77 7.32
N LEU A 364 1.51 11.69 8.62
CA LEU A 364 1.81 10.55 9.49
C LEU A 364 1.34 9.22 8.87
N ARG A 365 0.12 9.20 8.33
CA ARG A 365 -0.45 8.02 7.69
C ARG A 365 0.36 7.61 6.46
N VAL A 366 0.60 8.52 5.52
CA VAL A 366 1.29 8.21 4.27
C VAL A 366 2.75 7.85 4.53
N TYR A 367 3.49 8.67 5.28
CA TYR A 367 4.89 8.41 5.59
C TYR A 367 5.09 7.15 6.42
N GLY A 368 4.18 6.86 7.36
CA GLY A 368 4.21 5.59 8.10
C GLY A 368 4.00 4.36 7.22
N ASN A 369 3.26 4.48 6.11
CA ASN A 369 3.10 3.38 5.16
C ASN A 369 4.30 3.23 4.23
N ILE A 370 4.85 4.34 3.72
CA ILE A 370 6.08 4.32 2.92
C ILE A 370 7.20 3.72 3.76
N LEU A 371 7.38 4.16 5.01
CA LEU A 371 8.39 3.63 5.94
C LEU A 371 8.29 2.11 6.09
N ARG A 372 7.06 1.59 6.20
CA ARG A 372 6.83 0.14 6.25
C ARG A 372 7.22 -0.55 4.93
N GLY A 373 6.92 0.07 3.79
CA GLY A 373 7.36 -0.37 2.46
C GLY A 373 8.88 -0.46 2.38
N SER A 374 9.59 0.62 2.70
CA SER A 374 11.05 0.71 2.67
C SER A 374 11.70 -0.29 3.63
N GLU A 375 11.13 -0.53 4.81
CA GLU A 375 11.56 -1.61 5.71
C GLU A 375 11.47 -3.01 5.06
N PHE A 376 10.42 -3.27 4.27
CA PHE A 376 10.27 -4.53 3.53
C PHE A 376 11.24 -4.62 2.35
N HIS A 377 11.46 -3.52 1.64
CA HIS A 377 12.41 -3.48 0.54
C HIS A 377 13.85 -3.71 1.03
N LEU A 378 14.25 -3.08 2.14
CA LEU A 378 15.56 -3.30 2.77
C LEU A 378 15.76 -4.78 3.13
N LYS A 379 14.73 -5.45 3.66
CA LYS A 379 14.76 -6.90 3.89
C LYS A 379 14.88 -7.68 2.60
N ALA A 380 14.15 -7.31 1.56
CA ALA A 380 14.18 -7.99 0.27
C ALA A 380 15.61 -7.94 -0.32
N PHE A 381 16.24 -6.77 -0.36
CA PHE A 381 17.62 -6.64 -0.81
C PHE A 381 18.61 -7.41 0.07
N THR A 382 18.46 -7.33 1.40
CA THR A 382 19.31 -8.08 2.34
C THR A 382 19.19 -9.59 2.16
N ASN A 383 17.97 -10.08 1.95
CA ASN A 383 17.70 -11.50 1.72
C ASN A 383 18.29 -11.97 0.39
N VAL A 384 18.18 -11.17 -0.67
CA VAL A 384 18.82 -11.47 -1.96
C VAL A 384 20.34 -11.48 -1.81
N LEU A 385 20.94 -10.49 -1.14
CA LEU A 385 22.39 -10.45 -0.89
C LEU A 385 22.87 -11.69 -0.12
N LYS A 386 22.10 -12.16 0.85
CA LYS A 386 22.41 -13.38 1.60
C LYS A 386 22.41 -14.64 0.73
N VAL A 387 21.58 -14.71 -0.31
CA VAL A 387 21.63 -15.81 -1.29
C VAL A 387 22.99 -15.86 -2.01
N TYR A 388 23.64 -14.71 -2.19
CA TYR A 388 25.00 -14.60 -2.73
C TYR A 388 26.11 -14.71 -1.66
N ASP A 389 25.78 -15.15 -0.44
CA ASP A 389 26.71 -15.22 0.71
C ASP A 389 27.34 -13.85 1.05
N ILE A 390 26.62 -12.76 0.76
CA ILE A 390 27.00 -11.39 1.09
C ILE A 390 26.18 -10.92 2.28
N THR A 391 26.86 -10.54 3.36
CA THR A 391 26.24 -9.83 4.48
C THR A 391 26.26 -8.33 4.20
N TYR A 392 25.08 -7.71 4.26
CA TYR A 392 24.95 -6.26 4.22
C TYR A 392 25.12 -5.68 5.64
N SER A 393 25.83 -4.55 5.74
CA SER A 393 25.98 -3.78 6.99
C SER A 393 25.45 -2.37 6.74
N PRO A 394 24.53 -1.87 7.59
CA PRO A 394 23.93 -0.56 7.42
C PRO A 394 24.99 0.54 7.54
N THR A 395 24.78 1.62 6.79
CA THR A 395 25.70 2.77 6.76
C THR A 395 25.03 4.09 7.13
N ILE A 396 23.69 4.14 7.11
CA ILE A 396 22.90 5.33 7.46
C ILE A 396 22.17 5.07 8.77
N ILE A 397 21.35 4.02 8.81
CA ILE A 397 20.61 3.66 10.02
C ILE A 397 21.52 2.91 11.01
N SER A 398 21.14 2.91 12.29
CA SER A 398 21.92 2.19 13.30
C SER A 398 21.86 0.68 13.10
N GLU A 399 22.92 -0.04 13.47
CA GLU A 399 22.93 -1.51 13.47
C GLU A 399 21.76 -2.08 14.30
N GLU A 400 21.41 -1.44 15.42
CA GLU A 400 20.27 -1.86 16.24
C GLU A 400 18.94 -1.75 15.49
N LEU A 401 18.67 -0.62 14.84
CA LEU A 401 17.46 -0.41 14.04
C LEU A 401 17.40 -1.39 12.87
N TYR A 402 18.52 -1.58 12.17
CA TYR A 402 18.62 -2.55 11.08
C TYR A 402 18.27 -3.98 11.54
N GLN A 403 18.81 -4.44 12.67
CA GLN A 403 18.47 -5.76 13.21
C GLN A 403 17.01 -5.86 13.66
N ILE A 404 16.44 -4.78 14.22
CA ILE A 404 15.00 -4.72 14.55
C ILE A 404 14.18 -4.91 13.27
N ILE A 405 14.50 -4.18 12.21
CA ILE A 405 13.82 -4.27 10.92
C ILE A 405 13.87 -5.72 10.45
N LEU A 406 15.05 -6.32 10.30
CA LEU A 406 15.22 -7.70 9.81
C LEU A 406 14.52 -8.77 10.65
N SER A 407 14.18 -8.48 11.90
CA SER A 407 13.50 -9.42 12.81
C SER A 407 11.97 -9.39 12.75
N LYS A 408 11.38 -8.34 12.19
CA LYS A 408 9.93 -8.23 11.96
C LYS A 408 9.52 -9.14 10.80
#